data_AF-A0A2V2V438-F1
#
_entry.id   AF-A0A2V2V438-F1
#
_cell.length_a   1.000
_cell.length_b   1.000
_cell.length_c   1.000
_cell.angle_alpha   90.00
_cell.angle_beta   90.00
_cell.angle_gamma   90.00
#
_symmetry.space_group_name_H-M   'P 1'
#
loop_
_entity.id
_entity.type
_entity.pdbx_description
1 polymer ?
#
loop_
_entity_poly.entity_id
_entity_poly.type
_entity_poly.pdbx_seq_one_letter_code
_entity_poly.pdbx_strand_id
1 'polypeptide(L)'
;MWRWRLCDGLEVVGLPVTFGLSRRCCHSNCPQPPSWVLQLRSDAKESKTASSYDVKIYDELAWRKMRFIFDKELWDPARMSSILRRRLCLGNEEAEYTIIGEAFAFPDREDAPVVNEPQHACRLLWDHNSPSEKLLVQLSEHFPPLLWHAVRPSLDSLKRIFSEFLEVDAQHMKKHLPYYESVQNSIETATKETLSGTLSPVSIKDRFVEDMRRRDPKTLELDYPHEHNIFLGTSPHFRLLEDKMMKSNPFVFGWPLLLSDGNEHLEGTPLRMAAFRTIYSKSLLMFHTRLDLQVDHRLARLEEGDEEEILLEVPVFCTVNYPQNTRLCGGRPLVQRFNDVMGTSYPFDTPVDVLAALAKETTTKGVRELLEELKFLTVASTRAPEVERVIRISEDQLSSNRILGQLAYTIIYLALLSYERFVEDVFEVYKGHKSDLVRVACAKGAGIVERPDLIEQLVAAEPEGSRCRKMLQASMHGPPTTARA
;
A
#
# COMPACT_ATOMS: atom_id res chain seq x y z
N MET A 1 -29.75 3.22 7.96
CA MET A 1 -28.96 3.90 9.02
C MET A 1 -28.01 2.85 9.59
N TRP A 2 -26.73 2.90 9.21
CA TRP A 2 -25.70 1.91 9.57
C TRP A 2 -25.52 1.86 11.10
N ARG A 3 -26.33 1.01 11.74
CA ARG A 3 -26.26 0.70 13.16
C ARG A 3 -25.63 -0.67 13.28
N TRP A 4 -24.33 -0.68 13.53
CA TRP A 4 -23.71 -1.82 14.17
C TRP A 4 -23.93 -1.67 15.67
N ARG A 5 -24.76 -2.53 16.27
CA ARG A 5 -24.69 -2.76 17.71
C ARG A 5 -24.75 -4.23 18.05
N LEU A 6 -23.77 -4.55 18.90
CA LEU A 6 -23.74 -5.55 19.97
C LEU A 6 -23.76 -7.00 19.50
N CYS A 7 -22.56 -7.59 19.46
CA CYS A 7 -22.42 -8.98 19.86
C CYS A 7 -22.85 -9.09 21.33
N ASP A 8 -24.11 -9.43 21.57
CA ASP A 8 -24.53 -10.06 22.82
C ASP A 8 -23.98 -11.49 22.83
N GLY A 9 -23.24 -11.85 23.89
CA GLY A 9 -22.72 -13.20 24.03
C GLY A 9 -21.93 -13.46 25.31
N LEU A 10 -22.68 -13.88 26.33
CA LEU A 10 -22.30 -14.64 27.53
C LEU A 10 -21.60 -13.92 28.70
N GLU A 11 -22.43 -13.67 29.71
CA GLU A 11 -22.04 -13.77 31.13
C GLU A 11 -21.28 -15.09 31.38
N VAL A 12 -19.99 -15.00 31.68
CA VAL A 12 -19.26 -16.10 32.32
C VAL A 12 -19.47 -15.98 33.81
N VAL A 13 -20.33 -16.86 34.32
CA VAL A 13 -20.53 -17.14 35.74
C VAL A 13 -19.18 -17.39 36.42
N GLY A 14 -18.94 -16.66 37.50
CA GLY A 14 -17.69 -16.70 38.25
C GLY A 14 -17.45 -18.01 38.98
N LEU A 15 -16.17 -18.40 39.03
CA LEU A 15 -15.57 -19.22 40.09
C LEU A 15 -14.16 -18.67 40.38
N PRO A 16 -13.75 -18.61 41.66
CA PRO A 16 -12.57 -17.87 42.07
C PRO A 16 -11.31 -18.73 41.89
N VAL A 17 -10.33 -18.23 41.15
CA VAL A 17 -8.98 -18.80 41.16
C VAL A 17 -8.10 -17.89 42.01
N THR A 18 -7.86 -18.34 43.24
CA THR A 18 -6.88 -17.77 44.16
C THR A 18 -5.48 -18.09 43.65
N PHE A 19 -4.80 -17.12 43.04
CA PHE A 19 -3.35 -17.15 42.90
C PHE A 19 -2.71 -16.19 43.90
N GLY A 20 -1.91 -16.77 44.79
CA GLY A 20 -1.29 -16.10 45.93
C GLY A 20 -0.47 -14.89 45.53
N LEU A 21 -0.76 -13.78 46.20
CA LEU A 21 0.08 -12.58 46.27
C LEU A 21 1.44 -12.93 46.86
N SER A 22 2.47 -13.02 46.02
CA SER A 22 3.84 -12.79 46.47
C SER A 22 4.20 -11.34 46.16
N ARG A 23 3.94 -10.45 47.13
CA ARG A 23 4.45 -9.09 47.14
C ARG A 23 5.98 -9.15 47.23
N ARG A 24 6.67 -8.91 46.12
CA ARG A 24 7.99 -8.30 46.16
C ARG A 24 7.85 -6.82 45.86
N CYS A 25 7.79 -6.03 46.93
CA CYS A 25 8.03 -4.60 46.87
C CYS A 25 9.49 -4.38 46.48
N CYS A 26 9.77 -4.31 45.19
CA CYS A 26 11.02 -3.74 44.69
C CYS A 26 10.80 -2.24 44.53
N HIS A 27 11.25 -1.45 45.49
CA HIS A 27 11.49 -0.02 45.25
C HIS A 27 12.66 0.08 44.27
N SER A 28 12.36 0.09 42.97
CA SER A 28 13.30 0.43 41.91
C SER A 28 12.79 1.70 41.26
N ASN A 29 13.57 2.79 41.38
CA ASN A 29 13.44 4.08 40.69
C ASN A 29 12.34 4.12 39.61
N CYS A 30 11.09 4.37 40.02
CA CYS A 30 10.07 4.76 39.05
C CYS A 30 10.38 6.21 38.66
N PRO A 31 10.73 6.50 37.39
CA PRO A 31 10.83 7.87 36.95
C PRO A 31 9.51 8.56 37.26
N GLN A 32 9.56 9.69 37.96
CA GLN A 32 8.37 10.47 38.23
C GLN A 32 7.69 10.83 36.89
N PRO A 33 6.35 10.82 36.84
CA PRO A 33 5.62 11.21 35.65
C PRO A 33 6.06 12.62 35.24
N PRO A 34 6.37 12.87 33.95
CA PRO A 34 6.72 14.19 33.49
C PRO A 34 5.58 15.17 33.78
N SER A 35 5.93 16.40 34.13
CA SER A 35 4.94 17.46 34.41
C SER A 35 3.98 17.69 33.25
N TRP A 36 4.43 17.50 32.00
CA TRP A 36 3.59 17.64 30.82
C TRP A 36 2.44 16.62 30.77
N VAL A 37 2.59 15.42 31.35
CA VAL A 37 1.51 14.41 31.37
C VAL A 37 0.39 14.86 32.31
N LEU A 38 0.77 15.41 33.48
CA LEU A 38 -0.17 15.96 34.45
C LEU A 38 -0.89 17.19 33.88
N GLN A 39 -0.17 18.05 33.18
CA GLN A 39 -0.76 19.20 32.49
C GLN A 39 -1.78 18.75 31.43
N LEU A 40 -1.38 17.84 30.54
CA LEU A 40 -2.25 17.31 29.48
C LEU A 40 -3.52 16.68 30.05
N ARG A 41 -3.42 16.03 31.22
CA ARG A 41 -4.55 15.47 31.93
C ARG A 41 -5.48 16.54 32.51
N SER A 42 -4.93 17.63 33.06
CA SER A 42 -5.74 18.77 33.52
C SER A 42 -6.49 19.39 32.35
N ASP A 43 -5.78 19.70 31.27
CA ASP A 43 -6.33 20.29 30.05
C ASP A 43 -7.45 19.42 29.46
N ALA A 44 -7.27 18.10 29.44
CA ALA A 44 -8.29 17.16 28.97
C ALA A 44 -9.54 17.12 29.86
N LYS A 45 -9.39 17.24 31.19
CA LYS A 45 -10.53 17.30 32.14
C LYS A 45 -11.30 18.61 32.02
N GLU A 46 -10.62 19.71 31.74
CA GLU A 46 -11.20 21.05 31.59
C GLU A 46 -11.91 21.20 30.23
N SER A 47 -11.40 20.56 29.18
CA SER A 47 -11.95 20.60 27.82
C SER A 47 -13.26 19.78 27.63
N LYS A 48 -14.00 19.42 28.70
CA LYS A 48 -15.24 18.60 28.69
C LYS A 48 -16.42 19.16 27.88
N THR A 49 -16.24 20.25 27.14
CA THR A 49 -17.22 20.74 26.16
C THR A 49 -17.16 19.92 24.86
N ALA A 50 -18.01 18.90 24.76
CA ALA A 50 -18.59 18.30 23.54
C ALA A 50 -17.74 18.31 22.24
N SER A 51 -16.44 17.97 22.29
CA SER A 51 -15.59 17.87 21.10
C SER A 51 -15.38 16.42 20.68
N SER A 52 -15.56 16.14 19.39
CA SER A 52 -15.50 14.84 18.69
C SER A 52 -14.19 14.01 18.83
N TYR A 53 -13.22 14.49 19.62
CA TYR A 53 -11.88 13.90 19.70
C TYR A 53 -11.63 13.05 20.95
N ASP A 54 -12.57 13.03 21.91
CA ASP A 54 -12.60 12.29 23.19
C ASP A 54 -11.20 11.88 23.71
N VAL A 55 -10.41 12.87 24.15
CA VAL A 55 -9.06 12.64 24.67
C VAL A 55 -9.15 12.25 26.13
N LYS A 56 -8.69 11.03 26.45
CA LYS A 56 -8.70 10.48 27.81
C LYS A 56 -7.28 10.16 28.25
N ILE A 57 -6.80 10.90 29.26
CA ILE A 57 -5.52 10.62 29.93
C ILE A 57 -5.80 9.87 31.23
N TYR A 58 -5.23 8.66 31.35
CA TYR A 58 -5.44 7.77 32.46
C TYR A 58 -4.74 8.25 33.74
N ASP A 59 -5.24 7.79 34.89
CA ASP A 59 -4.49 7.83 36.15
C ASP A 59 -3.19 7.01 36.05
N GLU A 60 -2.16 7.41 36.79
CA GLU A 60 -0.87 6.70 36.84
C GLU A 60 -1.02 5.21 37.21
N LEU A 61 -2.00 4.90 38.07
CA LEU A 61 -2.34 3.52 38.46
C LEU A 61 -2.89 2.67 37.31
N ALA A 62 -3.41 3.32 36.26
CA ALA A 62 -3.96 2.68 35.07
C ALA A 62 -2.98 2.69 33.89
N TRP A 63 -1.79 3.28 34.05
CA TRP A 63 -0.75 3.25 33.02
C TRP A 63 -0.24 1.84 32.81
N ARG A 64 0.02 1.49 31.55
CA ARG A 64 0.48 0.16 31.17
C ARG A 64 1.77 0.27 30.40
N LYS A 65 2.81 -0.40 30.89
CA LYS A 65 4.00 -0.64 30.10
C LYS A 65 3.66 -1.60 28.97
N MET A 66 4.17 -1.32 27.78
CA MET A 66 4.02 -2.18 26.62
C MET A 66 5.31 -2.24 25.82
N ARG A 67 5.58 -3.42 25.27
CA ARG A 67 6.49 -3.59 24.14
C ARG A 67 5.64 -3.65 22.88
N PHE A 68 6.13 -3.10 21.77
CA PHE A 68 5.44 -3.31 20.49
C PHE A 68 5.56 -4.77 20.07
N ILE A 69 4.44 -5.38 19.68
CA ILE A 69 4.38 -6.77 19.24
C ILE A 69 3.65 -6.80 17.91
N PHE A 70 4.28 -7.41 16.90
CA PHE A 70 3.63 -7.64 15.62
C PHE A 70 2.49 -8.64 15.77
N ASP A 71 1.35 -8.31 15.17
CA ASP A 71 0.19 -9.18 15.10
C ASP A 71 0.56 -10.49 14.37
N LYS A 72 0.29 -11.65 14.96
CA LYS A 72 0.69 -12.94 14.37
C LYS A 72 -0.16 -13.34 13.15
N GLU A 73 -1.39 -12.88 13.09
CA GLU A 73 -2.34 -13.25 12.05
C GLU A 73 -2.21 -12.30 10.85
N LEU A 74 -2.13 -11.00 11.14
CA LEU A 74 -2.07 -9.97 10.12
C LEU A 74 -0.64 -9.59 9.75
N TRP A 75 0.32 -9.68 10.68
CA TRP A 75 1.70 -9.26 10.46
C TRP A 75 2.72 -10.28 10.99
N ASP A 76 2.54 -11.55 10.61
CA ASP A 76 3.30 -12.68 11.19
C ASP A 76 4.82 -12.40 11.27
N PRO A 77 5.36 -12.18 12.50
CA PRO A 77 6.77 -11.88 12.67
C PRO A 77 7.67 -13.05 12.25
N ALA A 78 7.17 -14.29 12.21
CA ALA A 78 7.93 -15.46 11.76
C ALA A 78 8.22 -15.41 10.25
N ARG A 79 7.38 -14.72 9.47
CA ARG A 79 7.55 -14.53 8.02
C ARG A 79 8.33 -13.25 7.66
N MET A 80 8.68 -12.44 8.66
CA MET A 80 9.46 -11.23 8.47
C MET A 80 10.95 -11.47 8.71
N SER A 81 11.80 -10.79 7.95
CA SER A 81 13.23 -10.74 8.28
C SER A 81 13.46 -9.98 9.59
N SER A 82 14.47 -10.40 10.35
CA SER A 82 14.87 -9.70 11.59
C SER A 82 15.28 -8.24 11.31
N ILE A 83 15.90 -7.98 10.16
CA ILE A 83 16.28 -6.63 9.73
C ILE A 83 15.04 -5.75 9.57
N LEU A 84 13.99 -6.25 8.92
CA LEU A 84 12.74 -5.51 8.74
C LEU A 84 12.08 -5.19 10.09
N ARG A 85 11.96 -6.19 10.98
CA ARG A 85 11.37 -5.97 12.31
C ARG A 85 12.13 -4.92 13.12
N ARG A 86 13.47 -5.00 13.15
CA ARG A 86 14.31 -4.00 13.81
C ARG A 86 14.12 -2.61 13.21
N ARG A 87 14.10 -2.48 11.87
CA ARG A 87 13.86 -1.19 11.19
C ARG A 87 12.53 -0.56 11.63
N LEU A 88 11.45 -1.35 11.62
CA LEU A 88 10.12 -0.91 12.03
C LEU A 88 10.03 -0.57 13.53
N CYS A 89 10.86 -1.22 14.37
CA CYS A 89 10.98 -0.94 15.80
C CYS A 89 12.13 0.03 16.14
N LEU A 90 12.54 0.91 15.21
CA LEU A 90 13.58 1.93 15.44
C LEU A 90 14.91 1.36 15.96
N GLY A 91 15.27 0.16 15.51
CA GLY A 91 16.49 -0.55 15.86
C GLY A 91 16.38 -1.46 17.09
N ASN A 92 15.32 -1.32 17.91
CA ASN A 92 15.17 -2.07 19.15
C ASN A 92 13.74 -2.64 19.32
N GLU A 93 13.59 -3.95 19.07
CA GLU A 93 12.33 -4.67 19.30
C GLU A 93 11.95 -4.76 20.79
N GLU A 94 12.92 -4.63 21.71
CA GLU A 94 12.73 -4.73 23.16
C GLU A 94 12.44 -3.38 23.84
N ALA A 95 12.27 -2.31 23.05
CA ALA A 95 11.93 -1.00 23.61
C ALA A 95 10.57 -1.02 24.31
N GLU A 96 10.55 -0.56 25.58
CA GLU A 96 9.33 -0.40 26.36
C GLU A 96 8.79 1.03 26.24
N TYR A 97 7.48 1.13 26.05
CA TYR A 97 6.71 2.37 26.03
C TYR A 97 5.64 2.30 27.12
N THR A 98 5.06 3.43 27.51
CA THR A 98 3.94 3.45 28.47
C THR A 98 2.71 4.05 27.82
N ILE A 99 1.61 3.29 27.82
CA ILE A 99 0.30 3.78 27.44
C ILE A 99 -0.21 4.66 28.59
N ILE A 100 -0.43 5.94 28.28
CA ILE A 100 -0.88 6.95 29.23
C ILE A 100 -2.32 7.40 28.96
N GLY A 101 -2.91 7.00 27.83
CA GLY A 101 -4.25 7.37 27.46
C GLY A 101 -4.69 6.86 26.10
N GLU A 102 -5.87 7.30 25.71
CA GLU A 102 -6.52 7.03 24.42
C GLU A 102 -7.11 8.33 23.86
N ALA A 103 -7.28 8.39 22.55
CA ALA A 103 -7.99 9.45 21.86
C ALA A 103 -8.66 8.87 20.61
N PHE A 104 -9.54 9.63 19.97
CA PHE A 104 -10.06 9.44 18.60
C PHE A 104 -10.14 8.00 18.06
N ALA A 105 -11.36 7.52 17.83
CA ALA A 105 -11.58 6.17 17.32
C ALA A 105 -11.54 6.08 15.79
N PHE A 106 -10.96 5.00 15.29
CA PHE A 106 -10.93 4.63 13.88
C PHE A 106 -11.75 3.35 13.63
N PRO A 107 -12.22 3.13 12.38
CA PRO A 107 -12.84 1.87 11.99
C PRO A 107 -11.80 0.75 11.87
N ASP A 108 -12.26 -0.50 11.92
CA ASP A 108 -11.45 -1.68 11.65
C ASP A 108 -11.43 -2.02 10.14
N ARG A 109 -10.50 -2.88 9.72
CA ARG A 109 -10.36 -3.34 8.34
C ARG A 109 -11.58 -4.11 7.83
N GLU A 110 -12.30 -4.77 8.74
CA GLU A 110 -13.49 -5.55 8.41
C GLU A 110 -14.75 -4.68 8.31
N ASP A 111 -14.72 -3.47 8.90
CA ASP A 111 -15.81 -2.52 8.78
C ASP A 111 -15.98 -2.04 7.33
N ALA A 112 -17.20 -1.65 6.98
CA ALA A 112 -17.46 -0.99 5.71
C ALA A 112 -16.64 0.32 5.63
N PRO A 113 -16.17 0.77 4.45
CA PRO A 113 -15.35 1.98 4.34
C PRO A 113 -16.03 3.28 4.82
N VAL A 114 -17.35 3.26 5.01
CA VAL A 114 -18.16 4.34 5.56
C VAL A 114 -18.74 3.88 6.91
N VAL A 115 -18.23 4.43 8.02
CA VAL A 115 -18.63 4.07 9.39
C VAL A 115 -19.05 5.31 10.16
N ASN A 116 -20.19 5.27 10.84
CA ASN A 116 -20.68 6.40 11.63
C ASN A 116 -20.09 6.44 13.05
N GLU A 117 -19.84 5.29 13.66
CA GLU A 117 -19.42 5.16 15.07
C GLU A 117 -18.23 4.19 15.18
N PRO A 118 -17.00 4.63 14.84
CA PRO A 118 -15.80 3.82 15.00
C PRO A 118 -15.54 3.49 16.47
N GLN A 119 -14.97 2.30 16.74
CA GLN A 119 -14.80 1.78 18.11
C GLN A 119 -13.32 1.63 18.52
N HIS A 120 -12.37 1.69 17.58
CA HIS A 120 -10.97 1.41 17.87
C HIS A 120 -10.21 2.70 18.18
N ALA A 121 -10.13 3.06 19.47
CA ALA A 121 -9.42 4.24 19.92
C ALA A 121 -7.90 4.12 19.68
N CYS A 122 -7.29 5.22 19.24
CA CYS A 122 -5.84 5.32 19.13
C CYS A 122 -5.19 5.38 20.53
N ARG A 123 -3.95 4.89 20.63
CA ARG A 123 -3.19 4.86 21.90
C ARG A 123 -2.27 6.07 21.99
N LEU A 124 -2.23 6.68 23.16
CA LEU A 124 -1.31 7.75 23.53
C LEU A 124 -0.18 7.16 24.38
N LEU A 125 1.06 7.29 23.90
CA LEU A 125 2.23 6.65 24.52
C LEU A 125 3.31 7.64 24.91
N TRP A 126 4.04 7.28 25.95
CA TRP A 126 5.23 7.95 26.42
C TRP A 126 6.45 7.02 26.31
N ASP A 127 7.53 7.53 25.73
CA ASP A 127 8.86 6.90 25.69
C ASP A 127 9.75 7.49 26.80
N HIS A 128 10.08 6.66 27.79
CA HIS A 128 10.92 7.02 28.95
C HIS A 128 12.36 7.34 28.57
N ASN A 129 12.84 6.82 27.43
CA ASN A 129 14.22 6.94 27.01
C ASN A 129 14.42 8.12 26.04
N SER A 130 13.34 8.83 25.69
CA SER A 130 13.41 9.96 24.78
C SER A 130 14.06 11.17 25.47
N PRO A 131 15.12 11.77 24.89
CA PRO A 131 15.74 12.96 25.44
C PRO A 131 14.87 14.22 25.27
N SER A 132 13.86 14.17 24.39
CA SER A 132 12.93 15.25 24.11
C SER A 132 11.54 14.94 24.64
N GLU A 133 10.85 15.95 25.18
CA GLU A 133 9.43 15.88 25.53
C GLU A 133 8.58 15.70 24.27
N LYS A 134 8.03 14.51 24.10
CA LYS A 134 7.15 14.18 22.98
C LYS A 134 6.09 13.20 23.43
N LEU A 135 4.90 13.37 22.87
CA LEU A 135 3.81 12.41 22.96
C LEU A 135 3.84 11.55 21.69
N LEU A 136 3.73 10.24 21.83
CA LEU A 136 3.63 9.31 20.72
C LEU A 136 2.16 8.94 20.52
N VAL A 137 1.68 9.01 19.27
CA VAL A 137 0.31 8.60 18.92
C VAL A 137 0.38 7.39 17.99
N GLN A 138 -0.19 6.28 18.44
CA GLN A 138 -0.34 5.05 17.68
C GLN A 138 -1.80 4.93 17.22
N LEU A 139 -2.05 5.10 15.91
CA LEU A 139 -3.41 5.12 15.35
C LEU A 139 -4.17 3.81 15.57
N SER A 140 -3.46 2.68 15.50
CA SER A 140 -3.94 1.35 15.89
C SER A 140 -2.79 0.47 16.33
N GLU A 141 -3.11 -0.65 16.98
CA GLU A 141 -2.08 -1.56 17.50
C GLU A 141 -1.17 -2.16 16.45
N HIS A 142 -1.56 -2.12 15.18
CA HIS A 142 -0.78 -2.62 14.06
C HIS A 142 0.33 -1.65 13.65
N PHE A 143 0.24 -0.35 13.92
CA PHE A 143 1.30 0.59 13.53
C PHE A 143 2.58 0.33 14.36
N PRO A 144 3.74 0.13 13.70
CA PRO A 144 5.00 -0.05 14.40
C PRO A 144 5.60 1.30 14.83
N PRO A 145 6.54 1.32 15.79
CA PRO A 145 7.12 2.54 16.35
C PRO A 145 7.68 3.54 15.32
N LEU A 146 8.23 3.05 14.21
CA LEU A 146 8.74 3.89 13.12
C LEU A 146 7.67 4.86 12.56
N LEU A 147 6.40 4.45 12.59
CA LEU A 147 5.25 5.13 12.01
C LEU A 147 4.32 5.77 13.05
N TRP A 148 4.69 5.76 14.33
CA TRP A 148 3.95 6.52 15.36
C TRP A 148 4.19 8.02 15.19
N HIS A 149 3.12 8.80 15.32
CA HIS A 149 3.25 10.25 15.25
C HIS A 149 3.95 10.75 16.51
N ALA A 150 5.03 11.51 16.35
CA ALA A 150 5.71 12.19 17.45
C ALA A 150 5.24 13.64 17.49
N VAL A 151 4.53 14.01 18.55
CA VAL A 151 3.80 15.28 18.62
C VAL A 151 4.17 16.04 19.88
N ARG A 152 3.99 17.36 19.85
CA ARG A 152 4.15 18.17 21.06
C ARG A 152 3.08 17.76 22.09
N PRO A 153 3.45 17.53 23.36
CA PRO A 153 2.52 17.05 24.40
C PRO A 153 1.54 18.16 24.81
N SER A 154 0.51 18.38 24.01
CA SER A 154 -0.51 19.41 24.21
C SER A 154 -1.82 19.00 23.55
N LEU A 155 -2.94 19.40 24.15
CA LEU A 155 -4.27 19.07 23.64
C LEU A 155 -4.51 19.68 22.25
N ASP A 156 -4.03 20.90 22.01
CA ASP A 156 -4.15 21.55 20.70
C ASP A 156 -3.42 20.80 19.59
N SER A 157 -2.27 20.19 19.89
CA SER A 157 -1.55 19.39 18.89
C SER A 157 -2.32 18.12 18.53
N LEU A 158 -2.92 17.45 19.53
CA LEU A 158 -3.80 16.30 19.29
C LEU A 158 -5.03 16.70 18.47
N LYS A 159 -5.71 17.79 18.84
CA LYS A 159 -6.88 18.31 18.12
C LYS A 159 -6.57 18.59 16.65
N ARG A 160 -5.43 19.22 16.34
CA ARG A 160 -5.01 19.52 14.97
C ARG A 160 -4.76 18.29 14.11
N ILE A 161 -4.24 17.21 14.70
CA ILE A 161 -3.99 15.97 13.97
C ILE A 161 -5.31 15.29 13.68
N PHE A 162 -6.13 15.07 14.71
CA PHE A 162 -7.40 14.37 14.55
C PHE A 162 -8.44 15.15 13.76
N SER A 163 -8.39 16.49 13.75
CA SER A 163 -9.25 17.29 12.89
C SER A 163 -9.02 17.01 11.41
N GLU A 164 -7.77 16.71 11.01
CA GLU A 164 -7.42 16.41 9.63
C GLU A 164 -7.92 15.02 9.22
N PHE A 165 -7.80 14.02 10.12
CA PHE A 165 -8.41 12.70 9.92
C PHE A 165 -9.94 12.78 9.82
N LEU A 166 -10.57 13.56 10.70
CA LEU A 166 -12.02 13.76 10.73
C LEU A 166 -12.53 14.49 9.48
N GLU A 167 -11.79 15.48 8.99
CA GLU A 167 -12.13 16.22 7.77
C GLU A 167 -12.12 15.31 6.54
N VAL A 168 -11.06 14.51 6.38
CA VAL A 168 -10.97 13.54 5.28
C VAL A 168 -12.05 12.47 5.37
N ASP A 169 -12.31 11.94 6.58
CA ASP A 169 -13.36 10.96 6.79
C ASP A 169 -14.75 11.54 6.46
N ALA A 170 -15.05 12.76 6.91
CA ALA A 170 -16.31 13.44 6.59
C ALA A 170 -16.50 13.70 5.09
N GLN A 171 -15.43 14.08 4.38
CA GLN A 171 -15.45 14.24 2.92
C GLN A 171 -15.69 12.90 2.21
N HIS A 172 -15.01 11.84 2.66
CA HIS A 172 -15.19 10.48 2.14
C HIS A 172 -16.61 9.97 2.37
N MET A 173 -17.15 10.12 3.59
CA MET A 173 -18.53 9.76 3.92
C MET A 173 -19.53 10.51 3.03
N LYS A 174 -19.37 11.83 2.88
CA LYS A 174 -20.26 12.64 2.05
C LYS A 174 -20.29 12.18 0.59
N LYS A 175 -19.14 11.79 0.03
CA LYS A 175 -19.04 11.33 -1.36
C LYS A 175 -19.61 9.92 -1.54
N HIS A 176 -19.25 8.99 -0.67
CA HIS A 176 -19.42 7.56 -0.91
C HIS A 176 -20.61 6.92 -0.18
N LEU A 177 -21.16 7.56 0.86
CA LEU A 177 -22.32 7.04 1.60
C LEU A 177 -23.52 6.68 0.68
N PRO A 178 -23.92 7.51 -0.30
CA PRO A 178 -25.05 7.16 -1.17
C PRO A 178 -24.85 5.87 -1.95
N TYR A 179 -23.62 5.60 -2.38
CA TYR A 179 -23.27 4.38 -3.11
C TYR A 179 -23.40 3.15 -2.19
N TYR A 180 -22.80 3.19 -1.01
CA TYR A 180 -22.87 2.07 -0.06
C TYR A 180 -24.31 1.83 0.41
N GLU A 181 -25.11 2.87 0.64
CA GLU A 181 -26.53 2.73 0.98
C GLU A 181 -27.33 2.10 -0.17
N SER A 182 -27.05 2.47 -1.42
CA SER A 182 -27.68 1.86 -2.58
C SER A 182 -27.35 0.37 -2.68
N VAL A 183 -26.08 -0.01 -2.51
CA VAL A 183 -25.67 -1.42 -2.56
C VAL A 183 -26.34 -2.22 -1.44
N GLN A 184 -26.34 -1.70 -0.22
CA GLN A 184 -27.04 -2.33 0.90
C GLN A 184 -28.53 -2.54 0.57
N ASN A 185 -29.23 -1.49 0.13
CA ASN A 185 -30.65 -1.56 -0.20
C ASN A 185 -30.96 -2.58 -1.31
N SER A 186 -30.09 -2.66 -2.33
CA SER A 186 -30.21 -3.67 -3.40
C SER A 186 -30.07 -5.10 -2.86
N ILE A 187 -29.11 -5.34 -1.96
CA ILE A 187 -28.90 -6.64 -1.32
C ILE A 187 -30.08 -7.03 -0.44
N GLU A 188 -30.56 -6.11 0.41
CA GLU A 188 -31.72 -6.33 1.28
C GLU A 188 -32.99 -6.63 0.47
N THR A 189 -33.21 -5.90 -0.63
CA THR A 189 -34.36 -6.11 -1.52
C THR A 189 -34.29 -7.48 -2.23
N ALA A 190 -33.12 -7.88 -2.72
CA ALA A 190 -32.94 -9.15 -3.41
C ALA A 190 -33.09 -10.36 -2.48
N THR A 191 -32.71 -10.22 -1.20
CA THR A 191 -32.78 -11.29 -0.20
C THR A 191 -34.09 -11.36 0.56
N LYS A 192 -34.84 -10.24 0.61
CA LYS A 192 -35.94 -10.03 1.56
C LYS A 192 -35.49 -10.15 3.02
N GLU A 193 -34.21 -9.93 3.28
CA GLU A 193 -33.62 -9.89 4.61
C GLU A 193 -33.19 -8.45 4.93
N THR A 194 -33.02 -8.14 6.22
CA THR A 194 -32.56 -6.81 6.66
C THR A 194 -31.29 -6.95 7.48
N LEU A 195 -30.36 -5.99 7.37
CA LEU A 195 -29.15 -5.97 8.19
C LEU A 195 -29.45 -6.01 9.69
N SER A 196 -30.54 -5.35 10.12
CA SER A 196 -30.97 -5.28 11.51
C SER A 196 -31.64 -6.55 12.02
N GLY A 197 -31.76 -7.60 11.19
CA GLY A 197 -32.49 -8.83 11.50
C GLY A 197 -31.70 -10.08 11.20
N THR A 198 -31.81 -10.59 9.98
CA THR A 198 -31.39 -11.96 9.61
C THR A 198 -30.13 -12.03 8.75
N LEU A 199 -29.72 -10.90 8.16
CA LEU A 199 -28.66 -10.90 7.16
C LEU A 199 -27.28 -10.80 7.83
N SER A 200 -26.46 -11.83 7.66
CA SER A 200 -25.10 -11.87 8.21
C SER A 200 -24.21 -10.81 7.52
N PRO A 201 -23.40 -10.05 8.27
CA PRO A 201 -22.52 -9.06 7.67
C PRO A 201 -21.46 -9.63 6.71
N VAL A 202 -21.01 -10.86 6.98
CA VAL A 202 -20.09 -11.58 6.09
C VAL A 202 -20.75 -11.80 4.73
N SER A 203 -22.04 -12.17 4.71
CA SER A 203 -22.80 -12.36 3.47
C SER A 203 -22.96 -11.06 2.66
N ILE A 204 -23.01 -9.89 3.30
CA ILE A 204 -23.01 -8.59 2.58
C ILE A 204 -21.68 -8.37 1.91
N LYS A 205 -20.60 -8.55 2.67
CA LYS A 205 -19.24 -8.32 2.20
C LYS A 205 -18.94 -9.24 1.03
N ASP A 206 -19.30 -10.52 1.11
CA ASP A 206 -19.10 -11.47 0.02
C ASP A 206 -19.85 -11.03 -1.25
N ARG A 207 -21.12 -10.61 -1.13
CA ARG A 207 -21.90 -10.11 -2.28
C ARG A 207 -21.33 -8.81 -2.85
N PHE A 208 -20.91 -7.90 -1.97
CA PHE A 208 -20.24 -6.67 -2.38
C PHE A 208 -18.97 -6.98 -3.18
N VAL A 209 -18.17 -7.94 -2.72
CA VAL A 209 -16.97 -8.41 -3.42
C VAL A 209 -17.33 -8.99 -4.79
N GLU A 210 -18.39 -9.79 -4.90
CA GLU A 210 -18.86 -10.28 -6.22
C GLU A 210 -19.30 -9.15 -7.16
N ASP A 211 -19.98 -8.11 -6.64
CA ASP A 211 -20.34 -6.95 -7.45
C ASP A 211 -19.09 -6.16 -7.89
N MET A 212 -18.04 -6.09 -7.07
CA MET A 212 -16.75 -5.48 -7.44
C MET A 212 -16.01 -6.23 -8.53
N ARG A 213 -16.29 -7.53 -8.72
CA ARG A 213 -15.81 -8.28 -9.89
C ARG A 213 -16.57 -7.92 -11.17
N ARG A 214 -17.77 -7.34 -11.11
CA ARG A 214 -18.49 -6.89 -12.31
C ARG A 214 -18.29 -5.42 -12.63
N ARG A 215 -17.50 -4.70 -11.84
CA ARG A 215 -17.30 -3.27 -12.01
C ARG A 215 -16.37 -2.98 -13.18
N ASP A 216 -16.81 -2.10 -14.09
CA ASP A 216 -15.97 -1.55 -15.14
C ASP A 216 -14.85 -0.68 -14.52
N PRO A 217 -13.56 -0.98 -14.79
CA PRO A 217 -12.43 -0.18 -14.31
C PRO A 217 -12.53 1.31 -14.65
N LYS A 218 -13.18 1.69 -15.75
CA LYS A 218 -13.36 3.09 -16.17
C LYS A 218 -14.24 3.90 -15.22
N THR A 219 -15.02 3.24 -14.37
CA THR A 219 -15.87 3.89 -13.36
C THR A 219 -15.14 4.21 -12.06
N LEU A 220 -13.84 3.88 -11.97
CA LEU A 220 -13.02 4.22 -10.83
C LEU A 220 -12.55 5.67 -10.95
N GLU A 221 -13.05 6.53 -10.07
CA GLU A 221 -12.63 7.92 -9.99
C GLU A 221 -11.53 8.08 -8.93
N LEU A 222 -10.52 8.89 -9.26
CA LEU A 222 -9.57 9.38 -8.28
C LEU A 222 -10.25 10.43 -7.39
N ASP A 223 -10.01 10.33 -6.09
CA ASP A 223 -10.67 11.18 -5.11
C ASP A 223 -9.86 12.44 -4.76
N TYR A 224 -8.54 12.42 -5.02
CA TYR A 224 -7.61 13.40 -4.48
C TYR A 224 -6.67 14.02 -5.52
N PRO A 225 -6.05 15.17 -5.23
CA PRO A 225 -5.16 15.84 -6.18
C PRO A 225 -3.75 15.25 -6.24
N HIS A 226 -3.27 14.59 -5.18
CA HIS A 226 -1.92 14.03 -5.16
C HIS A 226 -1.92 12.58 -5.60
N GLU A 227 -0.99 12.27 -6.49
CA GLU A 227 -0.76 10.95 -7.02
C GLU A 227 0.74 10.69 -7.09
N HIS A 228 1.15 9.47 -6.76
CA HIS A 228 2.47 8.99 -7.15
C HIS A 228 2.43 7.50 -7.45
N ASN A 229 3.34 7.07 -8.31
CA ASN A 229 3.47 5.68 -8.72
C ASN A 229 4.69 5.04 -8.04
N ILE A 230 4.58 3.76 -7.71
CA ILE A 230 5.65 2.96 -7.14
C ILE A 230 5.68 1.57 -7.79
N PHE A 231 6.88 1.01 -7.93
CA PHE A 231 7.08 -0.37 -8.36
C PHE A 231 7.24 -1.25 -7.12
N LEU A 232 6.47 -2.33 -7.05
CA LEU A 232 6.45 -3.23 -5.89
C LEU A 232 7.23 -4.54 -6.13
N GLY A 233 7.90 -4.67 -7.27
CA GLY A 233 8.59 -5.90 -7.64
C GLY A 233 7.71 -6.80 -8.50
N THR A 234 7.99 -8.09 -8.46
CA THR A 234 7.29 -9.10 -9.24
C THR A 234 6.48 -10.05 -8.34
N SER A 235 5.39 -10.58 -8.87
CA SER A 235 4.55 -11.57 -8.19
C SER A 235 4.32 -12.77 -9.11
N PRO A 236 4.26 -14.00 -8.60
CA PRO A 236 3.87 -15.16 -9.42
C PRO A 236 2.48 -15.00 -10.05
N HIS A 237 1.55 -14.35 -9.33
CA HIS A 237 0.20 -14.12 -9.82
C HIS A 237 -0.40 -12.85 -9.22
N PHE A 238 -1.17 -12.09 -10.01
CA PHE A 238 -1.76 -10.83 -9.55
C PHE A 238 -2.78 -11.01 -8.42
N ARG A 239 -3.60 -12.07 -8.47
CA ARG A 239 -4.55 -12.45 -7.40
C ARG A 239 -3.93 -12.55 -6.00
N LEU A 240 -2.67 -12.98 -5.88
CA LEU A 240 -2.00 -13.08 -4.58
C LEU A 240 -1.88 -11.72 -3.88
N LEU A 241 -1.73 -10.65 -4.67
CA LEU A 241 -1.73 -9.28 -4.18
C LEU A 241 -3.12 -8.87 -3.68
N GLU A 242 -4.16 -9.20 -4.44
CA GLU A 242 -5.55 -8.93 -4.06
C GLU A 242 -5.90 -9.60 -2.74
N ASP A 243 -5.60 -10.90 -2.63
CA ASP A 243 -5.79 -11.69 -1.41
C ASP A 243 -5.00 -11.10 -0.24
N LYS A 244 -3.74 -10.69 -0.47
CA LYS A 244 -2.89 -10.06 0.54
C LYS A 244 -3.52 -8.78 1.08
N MET A 245 -4.01 -7.90 0.20
CA MET A 245 -4.63 -6.63 0.58
C MET A 245 -5.96 -6.82 1.29
N MET A 246 -6.80 -7.75 0.82
CA MET A 246 -8.12 -7.99 1.43
C MET A 246 -8.06 -8.71 2.78
N LYS A 247 -7.19 -9.73 2.90
CA LYS A 247 -7.24 -10.68 4.02
C LYS A 247 -6.18 -10.43 5.09
N SER A 248 -5.06 -9.80 4.74
CA SER A 248 -3.87 -9.76 5.62
C SER A 248 -3.24 -8.36 5.78
N ASN A 249 -3.82 -7.32 5.20
CA ASN A 249 -3.34 -5.96 5.36
C ASN A 249 -4.18 -5.21 6.42
N PRO A 250 -3.61 -4.86 7.58
CA PRO A 250 -4.35 -4.18 8.65
C PRO A 250 -4.58 -2.67 8.40
N PHE A 251 -4.05 -2.13 7.30
CA PHE A 251 -4.11 -0.69 6.98
C PHE A 251 -5.07 -0.36 5.85
N VAL A 252 -5.68 -1.40 5.27
CA VAL A 252 -6.54 -1.34 4.08
C VAL A 252 -7.87 -1.98 4.44
N PHE A 253 -8.97 -1.38 4.02
CA PHE A 253 -10.28 -2.01 4.18
C PHE A 253 -10.32 -3.31 3.38
N GLY A 254 -10.85 -4.38 3.97
CA GLY A 254 -11.14 -5.63 3.29
C GLY A 254 -12.26 -5.54 2.24
N TRP A 255 -12.70 -4.32 1.91
CA TRP A 255 -13.74 -3.97 0.96
C TRP A 255 -13.07 -3.37 -0.29
N PRO A 256 -12.79 -4.18 -1.33
CA PRO A 256 -12.13 -3.68 -2.54
C PRO A 256 -13.01 -2.69 -3.29
N LEU A 257 -12.40 -1.83 -4.09
CA LEU A 257 -13.10 -0.92 -5.01
C LEU A 257 -13.14 -1.47 -6.43
N LEU A 258 -12.22 -2.37 -6.75
CA LEU A 258 -12.08 -3.08 -8.01
C LEU A 258 -11.23 -4.33 -7.75
N LEU A 259 -11.60 -5.46 -8.37
CA LEU A 259 -10.79 -6.67 -8.42
C LEU A 259 -10.58 -7.08 -9.87
N SER A 260 -9.46 -7.72 -10.16
CA SER A 260 -9.16 -8.29 -11.46
C SER A 260 -9.53 -9.76 -11.56
N ASP A 261 -9.39 -10.53 -10.48
CA ASP A 261 -9.74 -11.96 -10.44
C ASP A 261 -11.25 -12.15 -10.59
N GLY A 262 -11.65 -12.88 -11.64
CA GLY A 262 -13.06 -13.11 -12.00
C GLY A 262 -13.80 -11.87 -12.51
N ASN A 263 -13.07 -10.80 -12.90
CA ASN A 263 -13.69 -9.59 -13.43
C ASN A 263 -13.88 -9.61 -14.94
N GLU A 264 -15.12 -9.49 -15.41
CA GLU A 264 -15.48 -9.66 -16.83
C GLU A 264 -14.82 -8.66 -17.79
N HIS A 265 -14.42 -7.49 -17.30
CA HIS A 265 -13.76 -6.46 -18.10
C HIS A 265 -12.23 -6.58 -18.12
N LEU A 266 -11.65 -7.24 -17.13
CA LEU A 266 -10.20 -7.38 -16.96
C LEU A 266 -9.72 -8.81 -17.26
N GLU A 267 -10.60 -9.78 -17.13
CA GLU A 267 -10.33 -11.19 -17.39
C GLU A 267 -10.03 -11.42 -18.87
N GLY A 268 -8.94 -12.14 -19.13
CA GLY A 268 -8.43 -12.36 -20.50
C GLY A 268 -7.72 -11.15 -21.11
N THR A 269 -7.68 -10.00 -20.44
CA THR A 269 -6.96 -8.81 -20.94
C THR A 269 -5.51 -8.78 -20.44
N PRO A 270 -4.59 -8.09 -21.16
CA PRO A 270 -3.21 -7.91 -20.69
C PRO A 270 -3.09 -6.95 -19.50
N LEU A 271 -4.15 -6.22 -19.17
CA LEU A 271 -4.18 -5.33 -18.00
C LEU A 271 -4.86 -6.07 -16.84
N ARG A 272 -4.18 -6.16 -15.70
CA ARG A 272 -4.82 -6.55 -14.44
C ARG A 272 -4.77 -5.38 -13.48
N MET A 273 -5.86 -5.13 -12.78
CA MET A 273 -6.02 -3.98 -11.90
C MET A 273 -6.88 -4.32 -10.69
N ALA A 274 -6.45 -3.86 -9.52
CA ALA A 274 -7.24 -3.93 -8.30
C ALA A 274 -7.08 -2.63 -7.52
N ALA A 275 -8.14 -2.17 -6.88
CA ALA A 275 -8.13 -0.91 -6.16
C ALA A 275 -8.66 -1.09 -4.74
N PHE A 276 -8.00 -0.45 -3.79
CA PHE A 276 -8.31 -0.54 -2.37
C PHE A 276 -8.26 0.82 -1.69
N ARG A 277 -8.91 0.91 -0.54
CA ARG A 277 -8.99 2.10 0.30
C ARG A 277 -8.22 1.90 1.60
N THR A 278 -7.35 2.82 1.97
CA THR A 278 -6.72 2.79 3.30
C THR A 278 -7.71 3.22 4.39
N ILE A 279 -7.53 2.69 5.59
CA ILE A 279 -8.50 2.86 6.69
C ILE A 279 -8.49 4.29 7.24
N TYR A 280 -7.31 4.88 7.40
CA TYR A 280 -7.11 6.07 8.22
C TYR A 280 -7.12 7.34 7.37
N SER A 281 -6.28 7.42 6.33
CA SER A 281 -6.18 8.58 5.43
C SER A 281 -7.15 8.52 4.25
N LYS A 282 -7.94 7.44 4.12
CA LYS A 282 -8.85 7.18 2.99
C LYS A 282 -8.17 7.25 1.62
N SER A 283 -6.86 7.04 1.58
CA SER A 283 -6.08 7.02 0.35
C SER A 283 -6.50 5.84 -0.52
N LEU A 284 -6.33 5.99 -1.83
CA LEU A 284 -6.54 4.96 -2.83
C LEU A 284 -5.21 4.27 -3.15
N LEU A 285 -5.21 2.95 -3.09
CA LEU A 285 -4.11 2.10 -3.57
C LEU A 285 -4.62 1.35 -4.80
N MET A 286 -4.19 1.77 -5.99
CA MET A 286 -4.56 1.12 -7.24
C MET A 286 -3.37 0.30 -7.72
N PHE A 287 -3.48 -1.01 -7.56
CA PHE A 287 -2.48 -1.94 -8.06
C PHE A 287 -2.77 -2.28 -9.50
N HIS A 288 -1.73 -2.38 -10.32
CA HIS A 288 -1.88 -2.80 -11.69
C HIS A 288 -0.65 -3.53 -12.24
N THR A 289 -0.87 -4.30 -13.31
CA THR A 289 0.18 -4.88 -14.14
C THR A 289 -0.23 -4.84 -15.61
N ARG A 290 0.77 -4.72 -16.49
CA ARG A 290 0.63 -4.55 -17.94
C ARG A 290 1.42 -5.63 -18.66
N LEU A 291 0.76 -6.74 -18.99
CA LEU A 291 1.37 -7.89 -19.66
C LEU A 291 1.70 -7.58 -21.13
N ASP A 292 1.01 -6.62 -21.74
CA ASP A 292 1.26 -6.11 -23.09
C ASP A 292 2.60 -5.37 -23.22
N LEU A 293 3.17 -4.94 -22.09
CA LEU A 293 4.45 -4.23 -22.04
C LEU A 293 5.65 -5.17 -21.88
N GLN A 294 5.45 -6.48 -21.95
CA GLN A 294 6.56 -7.41 -21.91
C GLN A 294 7.46 -7.27 -23.14
N VAL A 295 8.77 -7.31 -22.89
CA VAL A 295 9.81 -7.24 -23.92
C VAL A 295 10.57 -8.55 -24.06
N ASP A 296 10.57 -9.41 -23.03
CA ASP A 296 11.31 -10.67 -23.03
C ASP A 296 10.84 -11.70 -21.96
N HIS A 297 11.04 -13.00 -22.22
CA HIS A 297 11.24 -14.19 -21.37
C HIS A 297 10.49 -14.45 -20.05
N ARG A 298 9.35 -13.83 -19.79
CA ARG A 298 8.51 -14.32 -18.68
C ARG A 298 7.68 -15.53 -19.06
N LEU A 299 7.75 -15.98 -20.30
CA LEU A 299 7.05 -17.14 -20.82
C LEU A 299 8.03 -18.32 -20.85
N ALA A 300 7.84 -19.29 -19.95
CA ALA A 300 8.53 -20.57 -20.03
C ALA A 300 7.70 -21.52 -20.88
N ARG A 301 8.32 -22.13 -21.90
CA ARG A 301 7.84 -23.40 -22.48
C ARG A 301 8.47 -24.51 -21.67
N LEU A 302 7.64 -25.39 -21.10
CA LEU A 302 8.13 -26.46 -20.23
C LEU A 302 8.88 -27.53 -21.04
N GLU A 303 8.42 -27.89 -22.23
CA GLU A 303 9.07 -28.85 -23.14
C GLU A 303 8.76 -28.58 -24.63
N GLU A 304 9.53 -29.19 -25.55
CA GLU A 304 9.22 -29.19 -26.99
C GLU A 304 7.92 -29.98 -27.24
N GLY A 305 6.79 -29.28 -27.36
CA GLY A 305 5.48 -29.88 -27.63
C GLY A 305 4.33 -29.28 -26.83
N ASP A 306 4.61 -28.49 -25.79
CA ASP A 306 3.59 -27.77 -25.04
C ASP A 306 3.21 -26.45 -25.75
N GLU A 307 1.93 -26.27 -26.05
CA GLU A 307 1.37 -25.02 -26.59
C GLU A 307 1.13 -23.95 -25.52
N GLU A 308 1.25 -24.29 -24.23
CA GLU A 308 1.02 -23.36 -23.12
C GLU A 308 2.31 -22.68 -22.67
N GLU A 309 2.39 -21.37 -22.93
CA GLU A 309 3.45 -20.51 -22.41
C GLU A 309 3.10 -20.04 -20.99
N ILE A 310 3.87 -20.45 -19.98
CA ILE A 310 3.60 -20.08 -18.58
C ILE A 310 4.29 -18.78 -18.24
N LEU A 311 3.52 -17.80 -17.77
CA LEU A 311 4.03 -16.52 -17.28
C LEU A 311 4.64 -16.68 -15.87
N LEU A 312 5.96 -16.67 -15.77
CA LEU A 312 6.73 -16.95 -14.55
C LEU A 312 6.48 -15.91 -13.45
N GLU A 313 6.45 -14.61 -13.78
CA GLU A 313 6.18 -13.54 -12.81
C GLU A 313 5.59 -12.27 -13.47
N VAL A 314 4.67 -11.57 -12.81
CA VAL A 314 4.09 -10.29 -13.26
C VAL A 314 4.70 -9.10 -12.53
N PRO A 315 5.07 -7.98 -13.20
CA PRO A 315 5.51 -6.78 -12.51
C PRO A 315 4.32 -6.06 -11.88
N VAL A 316 4.41 -5.70 -10.62
CA VAL A 316 3.33 -5.05 -9.88
C VAL A 316 3.68 -3.59 -9.65
N PHE A 317 2.77 -2.71 -10.03
CA PHE A 317 2.82 -1.29 -9.76
C PHE A 317 1.68 -0.90 -8.83
N CYS A 318 1.86 0.18 -8.09
CA CYS A 318 0.80 0.80 -7.32
C CYS A 318 0.79 2.29 -7.58
N THR A 319 -0.37 2.79 -8.01
CA THR A 319 -0.69 4.21 -8.03
C THR A 319 -1.35 4.55 -6.69
N VAL A 320 -0.71 5.45 -5.94
CA VAL A 320 -1.21 5.93 -4.66
C VAL A 320 -1.84 7.30 -4.87
N ASN A 321 -3.15 7.42 -4.67
CA ASN A 321 -3.87 8.69 -4.71
C ASN A 321 -4.35 9.08 -3.30
N TYR A 322 -3.94 10.25 -2.81
CA TYR A 322 -4.09 10.60 -1.39
C TYR A 322 -4.38 12.09 -1.19
N PRO A 323 -5.07 12.47 -0.09
CA PRO A 323 -5.45 13.86 0.15
C PRO A 323 -4.25 14.77 0.40
N GLN A 324 -4.39 16.05 0.04
CA GLN A 324 -3.47 17.08 0.49
C GLN A 324 -3.50 17.13 2.01
N ASN A 325 -2.33 16.96 2.63
CA ASN A 325 -2.23 16.80 4.06
C ASN A 325 -0.92 17.38 4.61
N THR A 326 -0.94 17.69 5.90
CA THR A 326 0.23 18.13 6.67
C THR A 326 0.49 17.26 7.89
N ARG A 327 -0.52 16.48 8.34
CA ARG A 327 -0.47 15.72 9.58
C ARG A 327 -0.83 14.26 9.43
N LEU A 328 -1.54 13.86 8.36
CA LEU A 328 -1.80 12.43 8.09
C LEU A 328 -0.50 11.65 7.82
N CYS A 329 0.52 12.33 7.29
CA CYS A 329 1.88 11.79 7.12
C CYS A 329 2.73 11.79 8.40
N GLY A 330 2.21 12.30 9.53
CA GLY A 330 2.96 12.49 10.77
C GLY A 330 4.06 13.56 10.70
N GLY A 331 4.01 14.40 9.67
CA GLY A 331 4.97 15.46 9.38
C GLY A 331 6.18 14.97 8.57
N ARG A 332 6.76 15.89 7.78
CA ARG A 332 7.91 15.60 6.90
C ARG A 332 9.05 14.80 7.56
N PRO A 333 9.48 15.08 8.81
CA PRO A 333 10.56 14.32 9.44
C PRO A 333 10.25 12.84 9.65
N LEU A 334 8.98 12.45 9.82
CA LEU A 334 8.59 11.06 9.97
C LEU A 334 8.82 10.31 8.66
N VAL A 335 8.30 10.86 7.55
CA VAL A 335 8.44 10.22 6.23
C VAL A 335 9.90 10.21 5.77
N GLN A 336 10.65 11.27 6.05
CA GLN A 336 12.09 11.29 5.80
C GLN A 336 12.81 10.16 6.53
N ARG A 337 12.56 10.00 7.85
CA ARG A 337 13.13 8.91 8.64
C ARG A 337 12.71 7.54 8.10
N PHE A 338 11.46 7.38 7.68
CA PHE A 338 10.99 6.15 7.07
C PHE A 338 11.78 5.84 5.80
N ASN A 339 11.93 6.81 4.90
CA ASN A 339 12.70 6.67 3.67
C ASN A 339 14.16 6.30 3.93
N ASP A 340 14.82 6.95 4.88
CA ASP A 340 16.21 6.68 5.24
C ASP A 340 16.39 5.25 5.81
N VAL A 341 15.48 4.83 6.69
CA VAL A 341 15.55 3.51 7.36
C VAL A 341 15.17 2.38 6.42
N MET A 342 14.18 2.60 5.56
CA MET A 342 13.62 1.58 4.66
C MET A 342 14.32 1.55 3.30
N GLY A 343 15.07 2.59 2.95
CA GLY A 343 15.72 2.73 1.64
C GLY A 343 14.75 3.06 0.52
N THR A 344 13.73 3.88 0.81
CA THR A 344 12.66 4.25 -0.13
C THR A 344 12.69 5.74 -0.46
N SER A 345 11.87 6.17 -1.42
CA SER A 345 11.78 7.57 -1.87
C SER A 345 10.35 8.09 -1.92
N TYR A 346 9.52 7.75 -0.92
CA TYR A 346 8.15 8.25 -0.84
C TYR A 346 8.11 9.79 -0.73
N PRO A 347 7.14 10.48 -1.37
CA PRO A 347 6.86 11.89 -1.12
C PRO A 347 6.69 12.17 0.38
N PHE A 348 7.18 13.31 0.88
CA PHE A 348 7.21 13.62 2.32
C PHE A 348 5.84 13.90 2.95
N ASP A 349 4.81 14.01 2.13
CA ASP A 349 3.40 14.14 2.47
C ASP A 349 2.63 12.82 2.30
N THR A 350 3.30 11.70 1.99
CA THR A 350 2.66 10.37 1.95
C THR A 350 2.07 10.01 3.33
N PRO A 351 0.77 9.69 3.45
CA PRO A 351 0.14 9.32 4.71
C PRO A 351 0.77 8.08 5.37
N VAL A 352 0.78 8.02 6.70
CA VAL A 352 1.48 6.94 7.42
C VAL A 352 0.88 5.56 7.19
N ASP A 353 -0.42 5.47 6.90
CA ASP A 353 -1.11 4.20 6.65
C ASP A 353 -0.79 3.63 5.27
N VAL A 354 -0.54 4.49 4.27
CA VAL A 354 0.04 4.06 2.98
C VAL A 354 1.44 3.48 3.19
N LEU A 355 2.30 4.18 3.94
CA LEU A 355 3.64 3.68 4.27
C LEU A 355 3.56 2.34 5.00
N ALA A 356 2.64 2.21 5.95
CA ALA A 356 2.42 0.98 6.72
C ALA A 356 1.91 -0.17 5.85
N ALA A 357 0.94 0.10 4.97
CA ALA A 357 0.33 -0.88 4.07
C ALA A 357 1.37 -1.56 3.17
N LEU A 358 2.41 -0.83 2.78
CA LEU A 358 3.43 -1.27 1.84
C LEU A 358 4.79 -1.57 2.51
N ALA A 359 4.93 -1.35 3.81
CA ALA A 359 6.20 -1.56 4.54
C ALA A 359 6.71 -3.01 4.51
N LYS A 360 5.84 -3.98 4.25
CA LYS A 360 6.21 -5.40 4.09
C LYS A 360 6.87 -5.71 2.76
N GLU A 361 6.65 -4.88 1.74
CA GLU A 361 7.22 -5.11 0.42
C GLU A 361 8.72 -4.80 0.47
N THR A 362 9.55 -5.80 0.18
CA THR A 362 11.01 -5.67 0.22
C THR A 362 11.58 -5.06 -1.05
N THR A 363 10.75 -4.92 -2.08
CA THR A 363 11.10 -4.55 -3.46
C THR A 363 10.50 -3.23 -3.89
N THR A 364 9.97 -2.43 -2.95
CA THR A 364 9.44 -1.09 -3.26
C THR A 364 10.54 -0.21 -3.85
N LYS A 365 10.32 0.26 -5.08
CA LYS A 365 11.22 1.19 -5.78
C LYS A 365 10.41 2.37 -6.33
N GLY A 366 10.87 3.57 -6.05
CA GLY A 366 10.44 4.78 -6.74
C GLY A 366 11.35 5.06 -7.93
N VAL A 367 11.15 6.23 -8.54
CA VAL A 367 11.94 6.70 -9.69
C VAL A 367 13.44 6.70 -9.38
N ARG A 368 13.83 7.18 -8.19
CA ARG A 368 15.25 7.28 -7.80
C ARG A 368 15.92 5.92 -7.76
N GLU A 369 15.31 4.95 -7.11
CA GLU A 369 15.85 3.59 -6.99
C GLU A 369 15.93 2.90 -8.36
N LEU A 370 14.92 3.10 -9.24
CA LEU A 370 14.97 2.57 -10.60
C LEU A 370 16.03 3.24 -11.47
N LEU A 371 16.30 4.55 -11.30
CA LEU A 371 17.39 5.22 -12.01
C LEU A 371 18.77 4.72 -11.56
N GLU A 372 18.95 4.44 -10.27
CA GLU A 372 20.15 3.81 -9.74
C GLU A 372 20.33 2.39 -10.29
N GLU A 373 19.25 1.61 -10.35
CA GLU A 373 19.24 0.27 -10.96
C GLU A 373 19.54 0.33 -12.47
N LEU A 374 18.95 1.29 -13.21
CA LEU A 374 19.21 1.49 -14.63
C LEU A 374 20.69 1.76 -14.90
N LYS A 375 21.31 2.64 -14.10
CA LYS A 375 22.76 2.94 -14.18
C LYS A 375 23.59 1.69 -13.90
N PHE A 376 23.23 0.93 -12.85
CA PHE A 376 23.92 -0.32 -12.53
C PHE A 376 23.82 -1.33 -13.68
N LEU A 377 22.62 -1.57 -14.21
CA LEU A 377 22.36 -2.52 -15.30
C LEU A 377 23.07 -2.12 -16.60
N THR A 378 23.20 -0.82 -16.85
CA THR A 378 23.96 -0.29 -17.99
C THR A 378 25.44 -0.63 -17.89
N VAL A 379 26.03 -0.49 -16.70
CA VAL A 379 27.42 -0.90 -16.49
C VAL A 379 27.55 -2.43 -16.56
N ALA A 380 26.61 -3.16 -15.94
CA ALA A 380 26.62 -4.62 -15.93
C ALA A 380 26.51 -5.21 -17.34
N SER A 381 25.64 -4.68 -18.20
CA SER A 381 25.45 -5.17 -19.57
C SER A 381 26.71 -5.05 -20.43
N THR A 382 27.57 -4.06 -20.14
CA THR A 382 28.86 -3.91 -20.83
C THR A 382 29.99 -4.77 -20.26
N ARG A 383 29.81 -5.31 -19.04
CA ARG A 383 30.85 -6.04 -18.28
C ARG A 383 30.57 -7.53 -18.07
N ALA A 384 29.34 -8.00 -18.29
CA ALA A 384 28.94 -9.41 -18.13
C ALA A 384 29.76 -10.38 -19.03
N PRO A 385 29.87 -11.69 -18.76
CA PRO A 385 30.53 -12.62 -19.68
C PRO A 385 29.87 -12.64 -21.07
N GLU A 386 30.58 -12.98 -22.15
CA GLU A 386 30.00 -13.00 -23.52
C GLU A 386 28.75 -13.88 -23.64
N VAL A 387 28.67 -14.95 -22.85
CA VAL A 387 27.53 -15.87 -22.73
C VAL A 387 26.25 -15.16 -22.23
N GLU A 388 26.40 -14.09 -21.44
CA GLU A 388 25.31 -13.24 -20.95
C GLU A 388 25.16 -11.94 -21.77
N ARG A 389 26.06 -11.68 -22.73
CA ARG A 389 26.02 -10.51 -23.64
C ARG A 389 25.52 -10.87 -25.04
N VAL A 390 24.67 -11.88 -25.19
CA VAL A 390 24.11 -12.22 -26.51
C VAL A 390 23.18 -11.08 -26.96
N ILE A 391 23.68 -10.24 -27.89
CA ILE A 391 23.02 -9.02 -28.37
C ILE A 391 21.91 -9.34 -29.39
N ARG A 392 22.01 -10.50 -30.06
CA ARG A 392 21.04 -11.03 -31.02
C ARG A 392 20.61 -12.42 -30.57
N ILE A 393 19.39 -12.51 -30.06
CA ILE A 393 18.85 -13.74 -29.47
C ILE A 393 17.82 -14.33 -30.45
N SER A 394 17.85 -15.64 -30.73
CA SER A 394 16.74 -16.35 -31.38
C SER A 394 15.51 -16.37 -30.45
N GLU A 395 14.30 -16.58 -30.96
CA GLU A 395 13.09 -16.57 -30.12
C GLU A 395 13.15 -17.60 -28.98
N ASP A 396 13.74 -18.75 -29.28
CA ASP A 396 14.01 -19.90 -28.42
C ASP A 396 15.09 -19.66 -27.34
N GLN A 397 15.91 -18.61 -27.46
CA GLN A 397 16.95 -18.28 -26.48
C GLN A 397 16.64 -17.05 -25.63
N LEU A 398 15.46 -16.45 -25.79
CA LEU A 398 15.02 -15.25 -25.09
C LEU A 398 15.28 -15.33 -23.57
N SER A 399 15.00 -16.46 -22.93
CA SER A 399 15.20 -16.68 -21.48
C SER A 399 16.63 -16.66 -20.95
N SER A 400 17.63 -16.60 -21.83
CA SER A 400 19.05 -16.69 -21.45
C SER A 400 19.71 -15.35 -21.07
N ASN A 401 19.14 -14.19 -21.43
CA ASN A 401 19.78 -12.87 -21.18
C ASN A 401 19.08 -12.02 -20.11
N ARG A 402 19.29 -12.38 -18.84
CA ARG A 402 18.66 -11.73 -17.68
C ARG A 402 19.05 -10.26 -17.50
N ILE A 403 20.27 -9.86 -17.86
CA ILE A 403 20.75 -8.49 -17.63
C ILE A 403 20.14 -7.51 -18.64
N LEU A 404 20.15 -7.85 -19.93
CA LEU A 404 19.54 -6.98 -20.95
C LEU A 404 18.02 -6.95 -20.85
N GLY A 405 17.38 -8.08 -20.52
CA GLY A 405 15.95 -8.12 -20.22
C GLY A 405 15.59 -7.21 -19.05
N GLN A 406 16.29 -7.31 -17.92
CA GLN A 406 16.06 -6.44 -16.76
C GLN A 406 16.34 -4.97 -17.07
N LEU A 407 17.35 -4.65 -17.89
CA LEU A 407 17.63 -3.29 -18.36
C LEU A 407 16.43 -2.75 -19.16
N ALA A 408 15.93 -3.52 -20.12
CA ALA A 408 14.78 -3.17 -20.95
C ALA A 408 13.50 -2.99 -20.11
N TYR A 409 13.25 -3.88 -19.14
CA TYR A 409 12.15 -3.74 -18.19
C TYR A 409 12.26 -2.46 -17.34
N THR A 410 13.46 -2.16 -16.82
CA THR A 410 13.68 -0.97 -16.00
C THR A 410 13.38 0.32 -16.77
N ILE A 411 13.67 0.37 -18.07
CA ILE A 411 13.28 1.49 -18.95
C ILE A 411 11.75 1.65 -18.97
N ILE A 412 11.01 0.56 -19.20
CA ILE A 412 9.53 0.59 -19.21
C ILE A 412 8.97 0.98 -17.85
N TYR A 413 9.58 0.49 -16.78
CA TYR A 413 9.13 0.78 -15.42
C TYR A 413 9.26 2.26 -15.09
N LEU A 414 10.35 2.91 -15.51
CA LEU A 414 10.52 4.35 -15.37
C LEU A 414 9.43 5.15 -16.12
N ALA A 415 9.02 4.69 -17.31
CA ALA A 415 7.90 5.30 -18.03
C ALA A 415 6.57 5.10 -17.29
N LEU A 416 6.30 3.89 -16.76
CA LEU A 416 5.10 3.60 -15.96
C LEU A 416 5.05 4.38 -14.65
N LEU A 417 6.20 4.68 -14.05
CA LEU A 417 6.30 5.57 -12.88
C LEU A 417 6.14 7.05 -13.23
N SER A 418 5.85 7.40 -14.49
CA SER A 418 5.70 8.77 -14.98
C SER A 418 6.94 9.63 -14.73
N TYR A 419 8.14 9.08 -14.99
CA TYR A 419 9.37 9.84 -14.82
C TYR A 419 9.41 11.05 -15.76
N GLU A 420 9.39 12.26 -15.20
CA GLU A 420 9.25 13.52 -15.95
C GLU A 420 10.33 13.72 -17.03
N ARG A 421 11.56 13.25 -16.77
CA ARG A 421 12.70 13.40 -17.69
C ARG A 421 13.00 12.11 -18.46
N PHE A 422 11.97 11.30 -18.71
CA PHE A 422 12.10 10.03 -19.43
C PHE A 422 12.72 10.22 -20.82
N VAL A 423 12.34 11.28 -21.55
CA VAL A 423 12.85 11.51 -22.90
C VAL A 423 14.35 11.81 -22.87
N GLU A 424 14.77 12.77 -22.06
CA GLU A 424 16.14 13.27 -22.04
C GLU A 424 17.11 12.28 -21.38
N ASP A 425 16.74 11.69 -20.25
CA ASP A 425 17.66 10.90 -19.43
C ASP A 425 17.58 9.40 -19.76
N VAL A 426 16.52 8.92 -20.42
CA VAL A 426 16.33 7.51 -20.76
C VAL A 426 16.25 7.32 -22.27
N PHE A 427 15.21 7.83 -22.93
CA PHE A 427 14.98 7.55 -24.36
C PHE A 427 16.19 7.94 -25.23
N GLU A 428 16.68 9.17 -25.11
CA GLU A 428 17.82 9.66 -25.91
C GLU A 428 19.11 8.87 -25.68
N VAL A 429 19.29 8.34 -24.47
CA VAL A 429 20.47 7.55 -24.08
C VAL A 429 20.41 6.13 -24.67
N TYR A 430 19.22 5.51 -24.71
CA TYR A 430 19.07 4.09 -25.04
C TYR A 430 18.48 3.81 -26.44
N LYS A 431 17.94 4.81 -27.15
CA LYS A 431 17.33 4.62 -28.49
C LYS A 431 18.26 3.99 -29.52
N GLY A 432 19.58 4.21 -29.41
CA GLY A 432 20.61 3.64 -30.28
C GLY A 432 21.28 2.38 -29.73
N HIS A 433 20.74 1.76 -28.68
CA HIS A 433 21.37 0.62 -28.02
C HIS A 433 21.49 -0.59 -28.96
N LYS A 434 22.55 -1.41 -28.81
CA LYS A 434 22.84 -2.52 -29.75
C LYS A 434 21.78 -3.65 -29.72
N SER A 435 21.18 -3.89 -28.56
CA SER A 435 20.11 -4.88 -28.38
C SER A 435 18.75 -4.32 -28.85
N ASP A 436 18.03 -5.11 -29.64
CA ASP A 436 16.68 -4.84 -30.10
C ASP A 436 15.67 -4.74 -28.95
N LEU A 437 15.78 -5.58 -27.92
CA LEU A 437 14.93 -5.54 -26.71
C LEU A 437 14.93 -4.17 -26.04
N VAL A 438 16.12 -3.58 -25.90
CA VAL A 438 16.28 -2.25 -25.29
C VAL A 438 15.65 -1.16 -26.15
N ARG A 439 15.77 -1.25 -27.48
CA ARG A 439 15.13 -0.29 -28.40
C ARG A 439 13.61 -0.45 -28.43
N VAL A 440 13.09 -1.68 -28.37
CA VAL A 440 11.66 -1.97 -28.21
C VAL A 440 11.14 -1.42 -26.87
N ALA A 441 11.88 -1.57 -25.79
CA ALA A 441 11.54 -0.98 -24.50
C ALA A 441 11.49 0.56 -24.56
N CYS A 442 12.42 1.20 -25.26
CA CYS A 442 12.37 2.65 -25.50
C CYS A 442 11.10 3.06 -26.25
N ALA A 443 10.70 2.31 -27.28
CA ALA A 443 9.47 2.58 -28.02
C ALA A 443 8.20 2.37 -27.18
N LYS A 444 8.14 1.28 -26.40
CA LYS A 444 7.02 1.05 -25.46
C LYS A 444 6.95 2.17 -24.41
N GLY A 445 8.09 2.56 -23.84
CA GLY A 445 8.18 3.69 -22.91
C GLY A 445 7.73 5.01 -23.53
N ALA A 446 8.16 5.30 -24.77
CA ALA A 446 7.70 6.46 -25.54
C ALA A 446 6.17 6.46 -25.77
N GLY A 447 5.57 5.29 -26.00
CA GLY A 447 4.13 5.14 -26.09
C GLY A 447 3.40 5.44 -24.78
N ILE A 448 3.97 5.07 -23.64
CA ILE A 448 3.40 5.33 -22.30
C ILE A 448 3.46 6.83 -21.96
N VAL A 449 4.54 7.52 -22.32
CA VAL A 449 4.66 8.98 -22.14
C VAL A 449 4.02 9.78 -23.28
N GLU A 450 3.17 9.14 -24.09
CA GLU A 450 2.37 9.76 -25.15
C GLU A 450 3.19 10.51 -26.23
N ARG A 451 4.33 9.93 -26.62
CA ARG A 451 5.24 10.46 -27.65
C ARG A 451 5.35 9.54 -28.87
N PRO A 452 4.30 9.45 -29.72
CA PRO A 452 4.31 8.60 -30.90
C PRO A 452 5.37 9.02 -31.93
N ASP A 453 5.73 10.30 -31.98
CA ASP A 453 6.79 10.84 -32.85
C ASP A 453 8.15 10.16 -32.61
N LEU A 454 8.45 9.82 -31.35
CA LEU A 454 9.68 9.12 -30.98
C LEU A 454 9.67 7.65 -31.44
N ILE A 455 8.50 7.02 -31.49
CA ILE A 455 8.33 5.66 -31.98
C ILE A 455 8.55 5.61 -33.49
N GLU A 456 7.98 6.56 -34.24
CA GLU A 456 8.16 6.68 -35.68
C GLU A 456 9.63 6.88 -36.06
N GLN A 457 10.36 7.71 -35.30
CA GLN A 457 11.80 7.90 -35.47
C GLN A 457 12.58 6.59 -35.30
N LEU A 458 12.25 5.78 -34.29
CA LEU A 458 12.86 4.47 -34.08
C LEU A 458 12.56 3.49 -35.22
N VAL A 459 11.31 3.42 -35.67
CA VAL A 459 10.89 2.55 -36.79
C VAL A 459 11.63 2.91 -38.08
N ALA A 460 11.80 4.20 -38.35
CA ALA A 460 12.50 4.70 -39.54
C ALA A 460 14.00 4.35 -39.52
N ALA A 461 14.61 4.28 -38.33
CA ALA A 461 16.02 3.95 -38.17
C ALA A 461 16.33 2.44 -38.30
N GLU A 462 15.33 1.57 -38.11
CA GLU A 462 15.53 0.12 -38.20
C GLU A 462 15.55 -0.42 -39.64
N PRO A 463 16.41 -1.39 -39.97
CA PRO A 463 16.44 -2.03 -41.28
C PRO A 463 15.09 -2.66 -41.65
N GLU A 464 14.72 -2.58 -42.93
CA GLU A 464 13.51 -3.22 -43.46
C GLU A 464 13.54 -4.74 -43.25
N GLY A 465 12.37 -5.31 -42.92
CA GLY A 465 12.22 -6.75 -42.67
C GLY A 465 12.84 -7.25 -41.36
N SER A 466 13.56 -6.42 -40.60
CA SER A 466 14.15 -6.81 -39.33
C SER A 466 13.08 -7.16 -38.28
N ARG A 467 13.41 -8.12 -37.40
CA ARG A 467 12.56 -8.51 -36.26
C ARG A 467 12.22 -7.29 -35.39
N CYS A 468 13.23 -6.47 -35.07
CA CYS A 468 13.06 -5.26 -34.27
C CYS A 468 12.02 -4.32 -34.89
N ARG A 469 12.13 -4.03 -36.21
CA ARG A 469 11.15 -3.19 -36.91
C ARG A 469 9.73 -3.74 -36.83
N LYS A 470 9.53 -5.06 -36.99
CA LYS A 470 8.21 -5.70 -36.84
C LYS A 470 7.65 -5.53 -35.42
N MET A 471 8.49 -5.72 -34.39
CA MET A 471 8.09 -5.54 -32.99
C MET A 471 7.75 -4.08 -32.66
N LEU A 472 8.50 -3.12 -33.21
CA LEU A 472 8.23 -1.69 -33.07
C LEU A 472 6.92 -1.30 -33.76
N GLN A 473 6.67 -1.78 -34.97
CA GLN A 473 5.41 -1.56 -35.69
C GLN A 473 4.21 -2.16 -34.95
N ALA A 474 4.35 -3.36 -34.37
CA ALA A 474 3.33 -3.96 -33.51
C ALA A 474 3.10 -3.15 -32.21
N SER A 475 4.06 -2.32 -31.79
CA SER A 475 3.89 -1.43 -30.64
C SER A 475 3.14 -0.13 -31.02
N MET A 476 3.10 0.23 -32.32
CA MET A 476 2.32 1.37 -32.82
C MET A 476 0.84 1.06 -33.04
N HIS A 477 0.50 -0.22 -33.24
CA HIS A 477 -0.87 -0.66 -33.43
C HIS A 477 -1.24 -1.45 -32.19
N GLY A 478 -2.06 -0.87 -31.30
CA GLY A 478 -2.60 -1.61 -30.16
C GLY A 478 -3.19 -2.96 -30.61
N PRO A 479 -3.34 -3.95 -29.69
CA PRO A 479 -3.79 -5.28 -30.07
C PRO A 479 -5.05 -5.17 -30.94
N PRO A 480 -5.16 -5.97 -32.03
CA PRO A 480 -6.33 -5.92 -32.89
C PRO A 480 -7.55 -6.11 -32.00
N THR A 481 -8.39 -5.08 -31.93
CA THR A 481 -9.70 -5.19 -31.31
C THR A 481 -10.41 -6.34 -32.00
N THR A 482 -10.56 -7.46 -31.31
CA THR A 482 -11.48 -8.51 -31.70
C THR A 482 -12.88 -7.92 -31.56
N ALA A 483 -13.30 -7.18 -32.59
CA ALA A 483 -14.69 -6.89 -32.82
C ALA A 483 -15.37 -8.25 -33.00
N ARG A 484 -16.10 -8.69 -31.97
CA ARG A 484 -16.95 -9.87 -32.06
C ARG A 484 -18.01 -9.60 -33.13
N ALA A 485 -18.01 -10.46 -34.15
CA ALA A 485 -19.17 -10.71 -34.99
C ALA A 485 -20.27 -11.41 -34.19
#